data_AF-A0A858RFQ6-F1
#
_entry.id   AF-A0A858RFQ6-F1
#
_cell.length_a   1.000
_cell.length_b   1.000
_cell.length_c   1.000
_cell.angle_alpha   90.00
_cell.angle_beta   90.00
_cell.angle_gamma   90.00
#
_symmetry.space_group_name_H-M   'P 1'
#
loop_
_entity.id
_entity.type
_entity.pdbx_description
1 polymer ?
#
loop_
_entity_poly.entity_id
_entity_poly.type
_entity_poly.pdbx_seq_one_letter_code
_entity_poly.pdbx_strand_id
1 'polypeptide(L)'
;MKTKLLSAGLALAMIPASGLCAEEAAPDPEIAGLEKAAKDFVAAFNKKDAAAVAALFTENGEITDLDASEVTSGRADIQARYEAIFAAPKAPQIAVEVDSVRLVGKGLAIEDGTVHSTPPGEDAVPTSMNYTAVLQKGDSGEWQIASTRDRGDASDAAGELAELASDLKGDWTTTVDGMRVDLAFGWDDSGKYLIGEMLVTAADAEPLSTNIRIGWDPAHQTITWWTFDDGGGFAKGDWTKLEDDQWMIHTEGTTSDGELTSANQTLTFDGEDAFTWTATERLVDGEKQPDIEMRVVRQTPDPAAKVEK
;
A
#
# COMPACT_ATOMS: atom_id res chain seq x y z
N MET A 1 25.24 32.25 20.45
CA MET A 1 24.03 32.32 19.60
C MET A 1 23.75 30.89 19.15
N LYS A 2 22.73 30.26 19.73
CA LYS A 2 22.33 28.88 19.39
C LYS A 2 21.20 28.97 18.37
N THR A 3 21.44 28.42 17.19
CA THR A 3 20.43 28.24 16.15
C THR A 3 19.39 27.26 16.67
N LYS A 4 18.14 27.70 16.82
CA LYS A 4 17.00 26.82 17.07
C LYS A 4 16.72 26.10 15.76
N LEU A 5 17.12 24.84 15.62
CA LEU A 5 16.52 23.97 14.63
C LEU A 5 15.14 23.57 15.18
N LEU A 6 14.11 23.75 14.37
CA LEU A 6 12.77 23.25 14.64
C LEU A 6 12.84 21.72 14.55
N SER A 7 12.77 21.03 15.69
CA SER A 7 12.44 19.60 15.74
C SER A 7 10.98 19.48 15.29
N ALA A 8 10.74 18.82 14.16
CA ALA A 8 9.42 18.68 13.54
C ALA A 8 8.54 17.64 14.29
N GLY A 9 8.23 17.93 15.55
CA GLY A 9 7.01 17.43 16.17
C GLY A 9 5.85 18.30 15.69
N LEU A 10 5.16 17.86 14.63
CA LEU A 10 3.91 18.39 14.07
C LEU A 10 3.31 19.60 14.83
N ALA A 11 3.87 20.77 14.56
CA ALA A 11 3.44 22.07 15.07
C ALA A 11 2.79 22.83 13.91
N LEU A 12 1.47 22.77 13.84
CA LEU A 12 0.69 23.43 12.79
C LEU A 12 -0.30 24.42 13.41
N ALA A 13 -0.13 25.70 13.06
CA ALA A 13 -0.85 26.82 13.65
C ALA A 13 -1.76 27.50 12.62
N MET A 14 -3.08 27.35 12.84
CA MET A 14 -4.22 28.23 12.56
C MET A 14 -4.47 28.82 11.14
N ILE A 15 -5.69 28.55 10.58
CA ILE A 15 -6.78 29.49 10.15
C ILE A 15 -7.92 28.68 9.43
N PRO A 16 -9.21 29.09 9.43
CA PRO A 16 -10.36 28.18 9.30
C PRO A 16 -10.65 27.71 7.85
N ALA A 17 -11.07 26.45 7.74
CA ALA A 17 -11.51 25.81 6.51
C ALA A 17 -12.74 26.49 5.90
N SER A 18 -12.59 26.97 4.67
CA SER A 18 -13.72 27.20 3.76
C SER A 18 -13.65 26.13 2.68
N GLY A 19 -14.71 25.32 2.61
CA GLY A 19 -14.78 24.14 1.76
C GLY A 19 -14.52 24.45 0.28
N LEU A 20 -13.58 23.71 -0.30
CA LEU A 20 -13.60 23.39 -1.72
C LEU A 20 -13.87 21.89 -1.83
N CYS A 21 -15.05 21.53 -2.33
CA CYS A 21 -15.24 20.23 -2.96
C CYS A 21 -14.26 20.17 -4.13
N ALA A 22 -13.26 19.29 -4.03
CA ALA A 22 -12.45 18.90 -5.18
C ALA A 22 -13.35 18.11 -6.14
N GLU A 23 -13.43 18.55 -7.38
CA GLU A 23 -14.10 17.83 -8.45
C GLU A 23 -13.28 16.57 -8.76
N GLU A 24 -13.93 15.41 -8.66
CA GLU A 24 -13.35 14.09 -8.92
C GLU A 24 -12.82 14.04 -10.36
N ALA A 25 -11.49 14.02 -10.49
CA ALA A 25 -10.83 13.96 -11.79
C ALA A 25 -11.11 12.60 -12.45
N ALA A 26 -11.43 12.61 -13.74
CA ALA A 26 -11.63 11.37 -14.49
C ALA A 26 -10.38 10.47 -14.42
N PRO A 27 -10.54 9.13 -14.32
CA PRO A 27 -9.42 8.22 -14.15
C PRO A 27 -8.45 8.31 -15.34
N ASP A 28 -7.15 8.35 -15.04
CA ASP A 28 -6.09 8.46 -16.03
C ASP A 28 -6.16 7.28 -17.02
N PRO A 29 -6.17 7.53 -18.35
CA PRO A 29 -6.26 6.46 -19.35
C PRO A 29 -5.13 5.43 -19.29
N GLU A 30 -3.97 5.78 -18.74
CA GLU A 30 -2.90 4.81 -18.47
C GLU A 30 -3.32 3.82 -17.38
N ILE A 31 -3.97 4.31 -16.32
CA ILE A 31 -4.42 3.50 -15.18
C ILE A 31 -5.59 2.61 -15.56
N ALA A 32 -6.55 3.13 -16.32
CA ALA A 32 -7.62 2.32 -16.89
C ALA A 32 -7.08 1.17 -17.76
N GLY A 33 -5.96 1.39 -18.45
CA GLY A 33 -5.27 0.36 -19.24
C GLY A 33 -4.60 -0.73 -18.38
N LEU A 34 -3.99 -0.35 -17.26
CA LEU A 34 -3.36 -1.27 -16.31
C LEU A 34 -4.41 -2.10 -15.56
N GLU A 35 -5.48 -1.47 -15.08
CA GLU A 35 -6.61 -2.19 -14.48
C GLU A 35 -7.21 -3.21 -15.44
N LYS A 36 -7.32 -2.85 -16.73
CA LYS A 36 -7.80 -3.76 -17.76
C LYS A 36 -6.87 -4.96 -17.91
N ALA A 37 -5.55 -4.77 -17.88
CA ALA A 37 -4.59 -5.87 -17.97
C ALA A 37 -4.74 -6.85 -16.80
N ALA A 38 -4.89 -6.34 -15.57
CA ALA A 38 -5.16 -7.18 -14.39
C ALA A 38 -6.49 -7.95 -14.51
N LYS A 39 -7.57 -7.28 -14.94
CA LYS A 39 -8.89 -7.90 -15.19
C LYS A 39 -8.81 -8.99 -16.27
N ASP A 40 -8.09 -8.75 -17.36
CA ASP A 40 -7.90 -9.72 -18.44
C ASP A 40 -7.09 -10.94 -17.97
N PHE A 41 -6.07 -10.73 -17.13
CA PHE A 41 -5.28 -11.82 -16.53
C PHE A 41 -6.15 -12.74 -15.67
N VAL A 42 -6.92 -12.16 -14.74
CA VAL A 42 -7.85 -12.92 -13.89
C VAL A 42 -8.87 -13.67 -14.75
N ALA A 43 -9.43 -13.03 -15.78
CA ALA A 43 -10.39 -13.65 -16.68
C ALA A 43 -9.80 -14.82 -17.48
N ALA A 44 -8.58 -14.68 -18.00
CA ALA A 44 -7.88 -15.72 -18.75
C ALA A 44 -7.52 -16.90 -17.84
N PHE A 45 -6.99 -16.63 -16.65
CA PHE A 45 -6.64 -17.66 -15.66
C PHE A 45 -7.88 -18.45 -15.22
N ASN A 46 -8.96 -17.77 -14.85
CA ASN A 46 -10.17 -18.42 -14.35
C ASN A 46 -10.90 -19.24 -15.43
N LYS A 47 -10.74 -18.86 -16.71
CA LYS A 47 -11.16 -19.66 -17.87
C LYS A 47 -10.21 -20.82 -18.20
N LYS A 48 -9.09 -20.94 -17.50
CA LYS A 48 -8.00 -21.90 -17.76
C LYS A 48 -7.43 -21.80 -19.17
N ASP A 49 -7.38 -20.57 -19.70
CA ASP A 49 -6.87 -20.29 -21.04
C ASP A 49 -5.40 -19.88 -20.97
N ALA A 50 -4.50 -20.87 -20.95
CA ALA A 50 -3.07 -20.64 -20.83
C ALA A 50 -2.48 -19.82 -21.99
N ALA A 51 -3.04 -19.97 -23.20
CA ALA A 51 -2.63 -19.20 -24.36
C ALA A 51 -3.00 -17.72 -24.21
N ALA A 52 -4.22 -17.43 -23.70
CA ALA A 52 -4.62 -16.07 -23.38
C ALA A 52 -3.79 -15.47 -22.25
N VAL A 53 -3.47 -16.24 -21.20
CA VAL A 53 -2.55 -15.77 -20.14
C VAL A 53 -1.18 -15.42 -20.73
N ALA A 54 -0.58 -16.29 -21.53
CA ALA A 54 0.72 -16.03 -22.15
C ALA A 54 0.71 -14.83 -23.11
N ALA A 55 -0.42 -14.55 -23.79
CA ALA A 55 -0.55 -13.40 -24.67
C ALA A 55 -0.54 -12.04 -23.91
N LEU A 56 -0.85 -12.04 -22.60
CA LEU A 56 -0.78 -10.86 -21.75
C LEU A 56 0.66 -10.51 -21.33
N PHE A 57 1.61 -11.42 -21.51
CA PHE A 57 3.03 -11.13 -21.32
C PHE A 57 3.63 -10.51 -22.57
N THR A 58 4.72 -9.75 -22.41
CA THR A 58 5.58 -9.37 -23.54
C THR A 58 6.19 -10.63 -24.19
N GLU A 59 6.77 -10.50 -25.38
CA GLU A 59 7.39 -11.64 -26.07
C GLU A 59 8.46 -12.34 -25.22
N ASN A 60 9.24 -11.55 -24.48
CA ASN A 60 10.29 -12.00 -23.55
C ASN A 60 9.85 -11.87 -22.09
N GLY A 61 8.56 -11.97 -21.80
CA GLY A 61 8.06 -11.83 -20.44
C GLY A 61 8.61 -12.92 -19.52
N GLU A 62 8.80 -12.61 -18.24
CA GLU A 62 9.37 -13.55 -17.28
C GLU A 62 8.51 -13.71 -16.01
N ILE A 63 8.53 -14.91 -15.44
CA ILE A 63 7.95 -15.21 -14.11
C ILE A 63 9.08 -15.76 -13.25
N THR A 64 9.33 -15.08 -12.13
CA THR A 64 10.32 -15.51 -11.14
C THR A 64 9.58 -16.00 -9.89
N ASP A 65 9.94 -17.18 -9.41
CA ASP A 65 9.42 -17.71 -8.15
C ASP A 65 9.98 -16.97 -6.92
N LEU A 66 9.46 -17.32 -5.74
CA LEU A 66 9.76 -16.62 -4.48
C LEU A 66 11.26 -16.60 -4.14
N ASP A 67 11.94 -17.74 -4.34
CA ASP A 67 13.38 -17.87 -4.02
C ASP A 67 14.30 -17.47 -5.18
N ALA A 68 13.72 -17.05 -6.31
CA ALA A 68 14.40 -16.73 -7.56
C ALA A 68 15.30 -17.87 -8.08
N SER A 69 14.98 -19.12 -7.72
CA SER A 69 15.70 -20.29 -8.19
C SER A 69 15.20 -20.75 -9.55
N GLU A 70 13.96 -20.41 -9.92
CA GLU A 70 13.36 -20.71 -11.21
C GLU A 70 12.85 -19.44 -11.90
N VAL A 71 13.26 -19.27 -13.16
CA VAL A 71 12.76 -18.23 -14.06
C VAL A 71 12.11 -18.90 -15.26
N THR A 72 10.81 -18.67 -15.46
CA THR A 72 10.09 -19.05 -16.68
C THR A 72 10.14 -17.86 -17.64
N SER A 73 10.76 -18.00 -18.82
CA SER A 73 11.02 -16.88 -19.73
C SER A 73 10.43 -17.11 -21.12
N GLY A 74 9.73 -16.10 -21.64
CA GLY A 74 9.09 -16.13 -22.94
C GLY A 74 7.69 -16.76 -22.92
N ARG A 75 6.83 -16.29 -23.86
CA ARG A 75 5.41 -16.69 -23.90
C ARG A 75 5.19 -18.20 -24.01
N ALA A 76 6.05 -18.92 -24.73
CA ALA A 76 5.91 -20.36 -24.90
C ALA A 76 6.05 -21.12 -23.57
N ASP A 77 7.07 -20.77 -22.78
CA ASP A 77 7.32 -21.43 -21.49
C ASP A 77 6.30 -20.98 -20.44
N ILE A 78 5.88 -19.72 -20.49
CA ILE A 78 4.77 -19.21 -19.66
C ILE A 78 3.47 -19.96 -19.96
N GLN A 79 3.13 -20.16 -21.24
CA GLN A 79 1.95 -20.94 -21.62
C GLN A 79 2.06 -22.36 -21.06
N ALA A 80 3.19 -23.03 -21.24
CA ALA A 80 3.41 -24.38 -20.72
C ALA A 80 3.27 -24.46 -19.19
N ARG A 81 3.79 -23.45 -18.45
CA ARG A 81 3.62 -23.34 -17.00
C ARG A 81 2.15 -23.29 -16.59
N TYR A 82 1.35 -22.44 -17.23
CA TYR A 82 -0.08 -22.33 -16.91
C TYR A 82 -0.88 -23.55 -17.37
N GLU A 83 -0.53 -24.19 -18.49
CA GLU A 83 -1.13 -25.47 -18.89
C GLU A 83 -0.92 -26.55 -17.81
N ALA A 84 0.29 -26.62 -17.22
CA ALA A 84 0.59 -27.53 -16.13
C ALA A 84 -0.23 -27.22 -14.87
N ILE A 85 -0.36 -25.94 -14.50
CA ILE A 85 -1.22 -25.50 -13.38
C ILE A 85 -2.67 -25.90 -13.62
N PHE A 86 -3.21 -25.66 -14.81
CA PHE A 86 -4.62 -25.93 -15.12
C PHE A 86 -4.95 -27.41 -15.25
N ALA A 87 -3.97 -28.25 -15.59
CA ALA A 87 -4.09 -29.71 -15.62
C ALA A 87 -4.15 -30.34 -14.21
N ALA A 88 -3.76 -29.61 -13.15
CA ALA A 88 -3.80 -30.12 -11.79
C ALA A 88 -5.25 -30.38 -11.31
N PRO A 89 -5.52 -31.48 -10.58
CA PRO A 89 -6.87 -31.85 -10.13
C PRO A 89 -7.58 -30.78 -9.28
N LYS A 90 -6.81 -29.93 -8.60
CA LYS A 90 -7.29 -28.84 -7.75
C LYS A 90 -6.82 -27.46 -8.24
N ALA A 91 -6.67 -27.29 -9.56
CA ALA A 91 -6.33 -26.00 -10.15
C ALA A 91 -7.27 -24.90 -9.60
N PRO A 92 -6.74 -23.85 -8.95
CA PRO A 92 -7.55 -22.87 -8.25
C PRO A 92 -8.29 -21.93 -9.23
N GLN A 93 -9.24 -21.17 -8.69
CA GLN A 93 -9.61 -19.87 -9.25
C GLN A 93 -8.77 -18.79 -8.56
N ILE A 94 -8.55 -17.67 -9.21
CA ILE A 94 -7.85 -16.53 -8.61
C ILE A 94 -8.71 -15.28 -8.54
N ALA A 95 -8.37 -14.44 -7.57
CA ALA A 95 -8.65 -13.01 -7.56
C ALA A 95 -7.31 -12.28 -7.41
N VAL A 96 -7.24 -11.05 -7.93
CA VAL A 96 -6.07 -10.19 -7.80
C VAL A 96 -6.52 -8.91 -7.13
N GLU A 97 -5.86 -8.57 -6.03
CA GLU A 97 -5.96 -7.30 -5.34
C GLU A 97 -4.72 -6.48 -5.72
N VAL A 98 -4.94 -5.34 -6.35
CA VAL A 98 -3.86 -4.42 -6.72
C VAL A 98 -3.67 -3.43 -5.57
N ASP A 99 -2.51 -3.46 -4.93
CA ASP A 99 -2.21 -2.60 -3.78
C ASP A 99 -1.72 -1.22 -4.21
N SER A 100 -0.82 -1.19 -5.20
CA SER A 100 -0.27 0.05 -5.74
C SER A 100 0.11 -0.08 -7.21
N VAL A 101 0.07 1.06 -7.90
CA VAL A 101 0.52 1.20 -9.29
C VAL A 101 1.36 2.46 -9.39
N ARG A 102 2.57 2.34 -9.94
CA ARG A 102 3.49 3.46 -10.13
C ARG A 102 3.92 3.54 -11.58
N LEU A 103 3.61 4.66 -12.24
CA LEU A 103 4.13 4.98 -13.57
C LEU A 103 5.60 5.43 -13.43
N VAL A 104 6.54 4.54 -13.73
CA VAL A 104 7.99 4.77 -13.54
C VAL A 104 8.69 5.23 -14.82
N GLY A 105 7.96 5.36 -15.92
CA GLY A 105 8.45 5.87 -17.19
C GLY A 105 7.37 5.82 -18.27
N LYS A 106 7.67 6.39 -19.44
CA LYS A 106 6.73 6.37 -20.57
C LYS A 106 6.43 4.93 -20.98
N GLY A 107 5.19 4.49 -20.78
CA GLY A 107 4.76 3.11 -21.08
C GLY A 107 5.43 2.06 -20.20
N LEU A 108 5.81 2.42 -18.97
CA LEU A 108 6.39 1.52 -17.98
C LEU A 108 5.74 1.76 -16.63
N ALA A 109 5.22 0.70 -16.03
CA ALA A 109 4.60 0.72 -14.71
C ALA A 109 5.13 -0.40 -13.83
N ILE A 110 5.13 -0.15 -12.53
CA ILE A 110 5.32 -1.18 -11.51
C ILE A 110 4.01 -1.30 -10.75
N GLU A 111 3.51 -2.52 -10.63
CA GLU A 111 2.34 -2.88 -9.85
C GLU A 111 2.80 -3.79 -8.71
N ASP A 112 2.38 -3.48 -7.49
CA ASP A 112 2.52 -4.37 -6.34
C ASP A 112 1.11 -4.80 -5.91
N GLY A 113 0.94 -6.07 -5.57
CA GLY A 113 -0.38 -6.60 -5.24
C GLY A 113 -0.36 -7.97 -4.55
N THR A 114 -1.55 -8.49 -4.30
CA THR A 114 -1.78 -9.82 -3.74
C THR A 114 -2.62 -10.66 -4.70
N VAL A 115 -2.15 -11.86 -5.04
CA VAL A 115 -2.98 -12.86 -5.73
C VAL A 115 -3.58 -13.81 -4.70
N HIS A 116 -4.91 -13.93 -4.72
CA HIS A 116 -5.65 -14.90 -3.91
C HIS A 116 -6.01 -16.10 -4.76
N SER A 117 -5.73 -17.30 -4.28
CA SER A 117 -6.00 -18.56 -4.95
C SER A 117 -6.97 -19.40 -4.13
N THR A 118 -8.10 -19.77 -4.74
CA THR A 118 -9.14 -20.60 -4.11
C THR A 118 -9.22 -21.93 -4.84
N PRO A 119 -8.70 -23.03 -4.25
CA PRO A 119 -8.86 -24.36 -4.81
C PRO A 119 -10.34 -24.82 -4.76
N PRO A 120 -10.78 -25.70 -5.66
CA PRO A 120 -12.14 -26.24 -5.60
C PRO A 120 -12.33 -27.21 -4.41
N GLY A 121 -13.49 -27.12 -3.75
CA GLY A 121 -13.93 -28.00 -2.66
C GLY A 121 -14.31 -27.24 -1.39
N GLU A 122 -15.28 -27.76 -0.63
CA GLU A 122 -15.80 -27.09 0.58
C GLU A 122 -14.76 -26.95 1.70
N ASP A 123 -13.82 -27.91 1.81
CA ASP A 123 -12.73 -27.90 2.80
C ASP A 123 -11.41 -27.33 2.23
N ALA A 124 -11.44 -26.71 1.05
CA ALA A 124 -10.24 -26.13 0.45
C ALA A 124 -9.83 -24.86 1.21
N VAL A 125 -8.55 -24.80 1.61
CA VAL A 125 -7.97 -23.61 2.24
C VAL A 125 -7.49 -22.67 1.14
N PRO A 126 -8.02 -21.44 1.04
CA PRO A 126 -7.49 -20.42 0.15
C PRO A 126 -6.07 -20.04 0.55
N THR A 127 -5.26 -19.67 -0.44
CA THR A 127 -3.89 -19.19 -0.23
C THR A 127 -3.74 -17.82 -0.88
N SER A 128 -2.87 -16.97 -0.35
CA SER A 128 -2.55 -15.68 -0.96
C SER A 128 -1.05 -15.54 -1.11
N MET A 129 -0.59 -14.78 -2.10
CA MET A 129 0.81 -14.52 -2.37
C MET A 129 0.98 -13.06 -2.79
N ASN A 130 1.90 -12.35 -2.14
CA ASN A 130 2.28 -11.01 -2.60
C ASN A 130 3.11 -11.12 -3.87
N TYR A 131 2.93 -10.20 -4.80
CA TYR A 131 3.70 -10.15 -6.03
C TYR A 131 4.09 -8.71 -6.39
N THR A 132 5.14 -8.60 -7.19
CA THR A 132 5.48 -7.38 -7.94
C THR A 132 5.41 -7.72 -9.43
N ALA A 133 4.74 -6.87 -10.21
CA ALA A 133 4.70 -6.95 -11.66
C ALA A 133 5.29 -5.69 -12.31
N VAL A 134 6.07 -5.87 -13.36
CA VAL A 134 6.51 -4.79 -14.24
C VAL A 134 5.69 -4.88 -15.50
N LEU A 135 4.97 -3.81 -15.83
CA LEU A 135 4.12 -3.73 -17.02
C LEU A 135 4.73 -2.76 -18.02
N GLN A 136 4.72 -3.16 -19.29
CA GLN A 136 5.19 -2.37 -20.42
C GLN A 136 4.06 -2.17 -21.42
N LYS A 137 3.88 -0.93 -21.87
CA LYS A 137 2.95 -0.59 -22.94
C LYS A 137 3.60 -0.85 -24.29
N GLY A 138 3.03 -1.76 -25.06
CA GLY A 138 3.47 -2.06 -26.42
C GLY A 138 3.12 -0.96 -27.42
N ASP A 139 3.67 -1.06 -28.64
CA ASP A 139 3.42 -0.09 -29.71
C ASP A 139 1.94 0.00 -30.14
N SER A 140 1.17 -1.07 -29.91
CA SER A 140 -0.29 -1.09 -30.14
C SER A 140 -1.07 -0.32 -29.06
N GLY A 141 -0.41 0.13 -27.99
CA GLY A 141 -1.02 0.82 -26.86
C GLY A 141 -1.54 -0.10 -25.76
N GLU A 142 -1.33 -1.41 -25.88
CA GLU A 142 -1.76 -2.41 -24.90
C GLU A 142 -0.70 -2.58 -23.81
N TRP A 143 -1.14 -2.67 -22.55
CA TRP A 143 -0.25 -3.01 -21.43
C TRP A 143 -0.04 -4.51 -21.37
N GLN A 144 1.23 -4.91 -21.28
CA GLN A 144 1.65 -6.30 -21.19
C GLN A 144 2.62 -6.50 -20.04
N ILE A 145 2.61 -7.68 -19.44
CA ILE A 145 3.48 -8.03 -18.32
C ILE A 145 4.88 -8.32 -18.85
N ALA A 146 5.86 -7.50 -18.47
CA ALA A 146 7.26 -7.72 -18.77
C ALA A 146 7.89 -8.70 -17.78
N SER A 147 7.54 -8.60 -16.50
CA SER A 147 7.98 -9.57 -15.49
C SER A 147 7.02 -9.64 -14.31
N THR A 148 6.89 -10.81 -13.69
CA THR A 148 6.32 -10.96 -12.35
C THR A 148 7.33 -11.62 -11.41
N ARG A 149 7.20 -11.30 -10.12
CA ARG A 149 7.96 -11.93 -9.06
C ARG A 149 7.10 -12.17 -7.84
N ASP A 150 7.11 -13.40 -7.33
CA ASP A 150 6.49 -13.73 -6.04
C ASP A 150 7.33 -13.15 -4.90
N ARG A 151 6.68 -12.56 -3.89
CA ARG A 151 7.32 -11.80 -2.81
C ARG A 151 7.14 -12.43 -1.43
N GLY A 152 6.07 -13.19 -1.20
CA GLY A 152 5.89 -13.91 0.07
C GLY A 152 4.48 -14.46 0.26
N ASP A 153 4.38 -15.54 1.04
CA ASP A 153 3.10 -16.15 1.42
C ASP A 153 2.28 -15.14 2.24
N ALA A 154 1.09 -14.82 1.75
CA ALA A 154 0.10 -13.94 2.37
C ALA A 154 -1.18 -14.71 2.75
N SER A 155 -1.16 -16.06 2.73
CA SER A 155 -2.31 -16.91 3.07
C SER A 155 -2.77 -16.70 4.51
N ASP A 156 -1.83 -16.40 5.40
CA ASP A 156 -2.08 -16.06 6.81
C ASP A 156 -2.32 -14.54 7.03
N ALA A 157 -2.18 -13.71 5.99
CA ALA A 157 -2.31 -12.26 6.09
C ALA A 157 -3.74 -11.80 6.43
N ALA A 158 -4.68 -12.74 6.45
CA ALA A 158 -6.06 -12.53 6.82
C ALA A 158 -6.38 -12.85 8.29
N GLY A 159 -5.39 -12.91 9.18
CA GLY A 159 -5.66 -13.01 10.61
C GLY A 159 -6.37 -11.75 11.15
N GLU A 160 -6.01 -11.37 12.36
CA GLU A 160 -6.62 -10.24 13.07
C GLU A 160 -6.29 -8.86 12.43
N LEU A 161 -5.45 -8.83 11.39
CA LEU A 161 -5.10 -7.65 10.60
C LEU A 161 -5.85 -7.53 9.27
N ALA A 162 -6.63 -8.55 8.87
CA ALA A 162 -7.20 -8.64 7.51
C ALA A 162 -7.98 -7.38 7.11
N GLU A 163 -8.85 -6.95 8.02
CA GLU A 163 -9.75 -5.84 7.78
C GLU A 163 -8.99 -4.52 7.72
N LEU A 164 -8.11 -4.26 8.69
CA LEU A 164 -7.24 -3.08 8.67
C LEU A 164 -6.38 -3.04 7.40
N ALA A 165 -5.86 -4.18 6.95
CA ALA A 165 -5.07 -4.26 5.74
C ALA A 165 -5.89 -3.93 4.49
N SER A 166 -7.13 -4.42 4.40
CA SER A 166 -8.05 -4.11 3.31
C SER A 166 -8.32 -2.62 3.21
N ASP A 167 -8.43 -1.93 4.34
CA ASP A 167 -8.71 -0.50 4.37
C ASP A 167 -7.45 0.34 4.10
N LEU A 168 -6.31 -0.04 4.69
CA LEU A 168 -5.12 0.83 4.81
C LEU A 168 -4.07 0.63 3.71
N LYS A 169 -4.02 -0.53 3.04
CA LYS A 169 -2.97 -0.81 2.04
C LYS A 169 -3.00 0.16 0.85
N GLY A 170 -1.80 0.41 0.32
CA GLY A 170 -1.53 1.21 -0.86
C GLY A 170 -0.84 2.54 -0.56
N ASP A 171 -0.74 3.35 -1.60
CA ASP A 171 -0.09 4.66 -1.57
C ASP A 171 -1.12 5.77 -1.36
N TRP A 172 -0.83 6.68 -0.44
CA TRP A 172 -1.70 7.74 -0.01
C TRP A 172 -0.94 9.06 0.06
N THR A 173 -1.64 10.17 -0.15
CA THR A 173 -1.04 11.49 -0.09
C THR A 173 -2.02 12.53 0.46
N THR A 174 -1.48 13.58 1.06
CA THR A 174 -2.23 14.78 1.43
C THR A 174 -1.32 16.00 1.48
N THR A 175 -1.91 17.17 1.42
CA THR A 175 -1.22 18.44 1.62
C THR A 175 -1.95 19.24 2.68
N VAL A 176 -1.23 19.65 3.72
CA VAL A 176 -1.75 20.48 4.81
C VAL A 176 -0.75 21.59 5.10
N ASP A 177 -1.22 22.84 5.07
CA ASP A 177 -0.44 24.06 5.38
C ASP A 177 0.96 24.13 4.72
N GLY A 178 1.03 23.75 3.44
CA GLY A 178 2.26 23.79 2.66
C GLY A 178 3.23 22.62 2.91
N MET A 179 2.82 21.66 3.75
CA MET A 179 3.51 20.38 3.91
C MET A 179 2.80 19.31 3.11
N ARG A 180 3.56 18.49 2.38
CA ARG A 180 3.07 17.28 1.73
C ARG A 180 3.42 16.08 2.60
N VAL A 181 2.43 15.21 2.82
CA VAL A 181 2.59 13.95 3.53
C VAL A 181 2.26 12.83 2.57
N ASP A 182 3.23 11.97 2.30
CA ASP A 182 3.06 10.74 1.53
C ASP A 182 3.16 9.54 2.48
N LEU A 183 2.29 8.56 2.29
CA LEU A 183 2.18 7.35 3.09
C LEU A 183 2.10 6.16 2.15
N ALA A 184 2.86 5.10 2.42
CA ALA A 184 2.76 3.84 1.68
C ALA A 184 2.60 2.72 2.68
N PHE A 185 1.58 1.87 2.53
CA PHE A 185 1.35 0.72 3.39
C PHE A 185 1.26 -0.57 2.57
N GLY A 186 1.87 -1.63 3.08
CA GLY A 186 1.82 -2.95 2.47
C GLY A 186 2.17 -4.06 3.47
N TRP A 187 1.98 -5.30 3.05
CA TRP A 187 2.44 -6.45 3.81
C TRP A 187 3.96 -6.52 3.84
N ASP A 188 4.53 -6.96 4.97
CA ASP A 188 5.91 -7.45 4.96
C ASP A 188 6.02 -8.79 4.23
N ASP A 189 7.25 -9.20 3.92
CA ASP A 189 7.53 -10.45 3.19
C ASP A 189 6.98 -11.70 3.91
N SER A 190 6.67 -11.61 5.21
CA SER A 190 6.10 -12.72 5.98
C SER A 190 4.57 -12.79 5.92
N GLY A 191 3.92 -11.73 5.43
CA GLY A 191 2.46 -11.61 5.44
C GLY A 191 1.84 -11.52 6.84
N LYS A 192 2.63 -11.29 7.90
CA LYS A 192 2.14 -11.25 9.30
C LYS A 192 2.08 -9.85 9.89
N TYR A 193 2.69 -8.88 9.21
CA TYR A 193 2.78 -7.50 9.66
C TYR A 193 2.49 -6.58 8.50
N LEU A 194 1.79 -5.48 8.76
CA LEU A 194 1.77 -4.35 7.83
C LEU A 194 2.98 -3.47 8.11
N ILE A 195 3.64 -3.03 7.06
CA ILE A 195 4.71 -2.04 7.09
C ILE A 195 4.16 -0.78 6.45
N GLY A 196 4.47 0.36 7.06
CA GLY A 196 4.20 1.66 6.49
C GLY A 196 5.46 2.51 6.39
N GLU A 197 5.52 3.35 5.39
CA GLU A 197 6.49 4.43 5.29
C GLU A 197 5.74 5.75 5.19
N MET A 198 6.18 6.76 5.94
CA MET A 198 5.67 8.13 5.84
C MET A 198 6.82 9.06 5.46
N LEU A 199 6.55 9.98 4.55
CA LEU A 199 7.46 11.05 4.18
C LEU A 199 6.74 12.39 4.30
N VAL A 200 7.26 13.28 5.15
CA VAL A 200 6.77 14.65 5.28
C VAL A 200 7.77 15.59 4.61
N THR A 201 7.29 16.40 3.66
CA THR A 201 8.10 17.40 2.94
C THR A 201 7.50 18.80 3.07
N ALA A 202 8.35 19.81 3.24
CA ALA A 202 7.97 21.22 3.28
C ALA A 202 9.04 22.06 2.57
N ALA A 203 8.68 23.26 2.09
CA ALA A 203 9.60 24.10 1.31
C ALA A 203 10.85 24.55 2.10
N ASP A 204 10.70 24.79 3.40
CA ASP A 204 11.71 25.42 4.25
C ASP A 204 12.23 24.49 5.38
N ALA A 205 12.02 23.19 5.27
CA ALA A 205 12.47 22.20 6.27
C ALA A 205 13.08 20.96 5.59
N GLU A 206 13.99 20.28 6.30
CA GLU A 206 14.46 18.96 5.85
C GLU A 206 13.30 17.95 5.87
N PRO A 207 13.20 17.05 4.88
CA PRO A 207 12.21 16.00 4.91
C PRO A 207 12.36 15.12 6.15
N LEU A 208 11.23 14.70 6.71
CA LEU A 208 11.18 13.75 7.83
C LEU A 208 10.63 12.43 7.32
N SER A 209 11.35 11.35 7.53
CA SER A 209 10.90 10.00 7.20
C SER A 209 10.50 9.24 8.46
N THR A 210 9.41 8.47 8.40
CA THR A 210 8.98 7.60 9.49
C THR A 210 8.69 6.20 8.97
N ASN A 211 9.24 5.20 9.66
CA ASN A 211 8.92 3.79 9.44
C ASN A 211 7.84 3.37 10.42
N ILE A 212 6.86 2.62 9.94
CA ILE A 212 5.69 2.16 10.69
C ILE A 212 5.67 0.63 10.61
N ARG A 213 5.39 -0.04 11.72
CA ARG A 213 5.14 -1.48 11.75
C ARG A 213 3.90 -1.75 12.57
N ILE A 214 2.95 -2.49 12.00
CA ILE A 214 1.67 -2.84 12.62
C ILE A 214 1.57 -4.37 12.68
N GLY A 215 1.18 -4.89 13.84
CA GLY A 215 1.14 -6.33 14.12
C GLY A 215 0.01 -6.70 15.08
N TRP A 216 -0.35 -7.99 15.10
CA TRP A 216 -1.25 -8.54 16.12
C TRP A 216 -0.46 -8.95 17.37
N ASP A 217 -0.88 -8.49 18.55
CA ASP A 217 -0.42 -8.98 19.84
C ASP A 217 -1.42 -10.05 20.37
N PRO A 218 -1.06 -11.35 20.32
CA PRO A 218 -1.96 -12.41 20.77
C PRO A 218 -2.14 -12.47 22.29
N ALA A 219 -1.23 -11.89 23.09
CA ALA A 219 -1.35 -11.88 24.54
C ALA A 219 -2.37 -10.84 25.03
N HIS A 220 -2.39 -9.68 24.36
CA HIS A 220 -3.35 -8.60 24.66
C HIS A 220 -4.59 -8.64 23.78
N GLN A 221 -4.60 -9.48 22.74
CA GLN A 221 -5.64 -9.58 21.73
C GLN A 221 -5.97 -8.22 21.11
N THR A 222 -4.93 -7.50 20.69
CA THR A 222 -5.06 -6.20 20.05
C THR A 222 -4.09 -6.07 18.89
N ILE A 223 -4.46 -5.24 17.91
CA ILE A 223 -3.51 -4.74 16.93
C ILE A 223 -2.65 -3.69 17.64
N THR A 224 -1.34 -3.75 17.44
CA THR A 224 -0.36 -2.83 18.01
C THR A 224 0.55 -2.30 16.92
N TRP A 225 1.10 -1.10 17.12
CA TRP A 225 2.03 -0.50 16.18
C TRP A 225 3.21 0.17 16.86
N TRP A 226 4.26 0.39 16.07
CA TRP A 226 5.39 1.23 16.41
C TRP A 226 5.76 2.10 15.22
N THR A 227 6.25 3.29 15.52
CA THR A 227 6.81 4.23 14.56
C THR A 227 8.19 4.68 15.00
N PHE A 228 9.09 4.87 14.04
CA PHE A 228 10.42 5.42 14.26
C PHE A 228 10.71 6.43 13.17
N ASP A 229 10.94 7.69 13.54
CA ASP A 229 11.36 8.72 12.59
C ASP A 229 12.88 8.85 12.51
N ASP A 230 13.39 9.35 11.38
CA ASP A 230 14.81 9.56 11.15
C ASP A 230 15.40 10.74 11.94
N GLY A 231 14.55 11.55 12.57
CA GLY A 231 14.93 12.51 13.61
C GLY A 231 15.28 11.83 14.94
N GLY A 232 14.91 10.57 15.13
CA GLY A 232 15.15 9.78 16.34
C GLY A 232 13.97 9.74 17.31
N GLY A 233 12.80 10.24 16.91
CA GLY A 233 11.56 10.05 17.65
C GLY A 233 10.99 8.64 17.49
N PHE A 234 10.17 8.25 18.47
CA PHE A 234 9.52 6.95 18.53
C PHE A 234 8.12 7.07 19.10
N ALA A 235 7.17 6.34 18.54
CA ALA A 235 5.86 6.17 19.16
C ALA A 235 5.38 4.72 19.04
N LYS A 236 4.45 4.35 19.91
CA LYS A 236 3.76 3.07 19.90
C LYS A 236 2.32 3.25 20.33
N GLY A 237 1.51 2.25 20.09
CA GLY A 237 0.11 2.30 20.45
C GLY A 237 -0.66 1.06 20.09
N ASP A 238 -1.92 1.06 20.48
CA ASP A 238 -2.83 -0.03 20.20
C ASP A 238 -4.02 0.49 19.40
N TRP A 239 -4.45 -0.32 18.44
CA TRP A 239 -5.55 -0.03 17.54
C TRP A 239 -6.81 -0.72 18.03
N THR A 240 -7.92 0.00 18.01
CA THR A 240 -9.24 -0.52 18.33
C THR A 240 -10.17 -0.23 17.18
N LYS A 241 -10.81 -1.27 16.66
CA LYS A 241 -11.87 -1.10 15.67
C LYS A 241 -13.10 -0.47 16.33
N LEU A 242 -13.66 0.54 15.67
CA LEU A 242 -14.91 1.19 16.03
C LEU A 242 -16.02 0.81 15.02
N GLU A 243 -17.19 1.43 15.13
CA GLU A 243 -18.26 1.33 14.13
C GLU A 243 -17.94 2.20 12.89
N ASP A 244 -18.71 2.04 11.80
CA ASP A 244 -18.66 2.89 10.60
C ASP A 244 -17.27 3.04 9.94
N ASP A 245 -16.56 1.93 9.75
CA ASP A 245 -15.23 1.87 9.08
C ASP A 245 -14.19 2.79 9.74
N GLN A 246 -14.21 2.83 11.09
CA GLN A 246 -13.30 3.62 11.89
C GLN A 246 -12.33 2.77 12.69
N TRP A 247 -11.11 3.28 12.82
CA TRP A 247 -10.06 2.73 13.66
C TRP A 247 -9.55 3.81 14.60
N MET A 248 -9.57 3.54 15.91
CA MET A 248 -8.98 4.41 16.92
C MET A 248 -7.60 3.88 17.32
N ILE A 249 -6.65 4.79 17.51
CA ILE A 249 -5.30 4.49 17.96
C ILE A 249 -5.01 5.31 19.21
N HIS A 250 -4.75 4.65 20.33
CA HIS A 250 -4.16 5.34 21.47
C HIS A 250 -2.63 5.26 21.34
N THR A 251 -1.97 6.41 21.28
CA THR A 251 -0.53 6.49 21.02
C THR A 251 0.20 7.16 22.18
N GLU A 252 1.34 6.59 22.55
CA GLU A 252 2.35 7.21 23.41
C GLU A 252 3.73 7.14 22.74
N GLY A 253 4.60 8.10 23.04
CA GLY A 253 5.88 8.21 22.37
C GLY A 253 6.85 9.16 23.03
N THR A 254 7.96 9.40 22.35
CA THR A 254 9.01 10.30 22.78
C THR A 254 9.62 10.98 21.55
N THR A 255 9.77 12.30 21.61
CA THR A 255 10.47 13.07 20.56
C THR A 255 11.97 12.77 20.57
N SER A 256 12.68 13.20 19.54
CA SER A 256 14.16 13.10 19.50
C SER A 256 14.86 13.87 20.63
N ASP A 257 14.19 14.89 21.19
CA ASP A 257 14.67 15.69 22.32
C ASP A 257 14.34 15.08 23.69
N GLY A 258 13.61 13.94 23.71
CA GLY A 258 13.26 13.23 24.94
C GLY A 258 11.93 13.65 25.57
N GLU A 259 11.15 14.49 24.90
CA GLU A 259 9.85 14.95 25.38
C GLU A 259 8.81 13.84 25.19
N LEU A 260 7.99 13.58 26.21
CA LEU A 260 6.95 12.55 26.17
C LEU A 260 5.76 13.03 25.36
N THR A 261 5.24 12.18 24.48
CA THR A 261 4.08 12.51 23.64
C THR A 261 2.94 11.53 23.86
N SER A 262 1.70 12.00 23.75
CA SER A 262 0.54 11.11 23.63
C SER A 262 -0.55 11.71 22.75
N ALA A 263 -1.39 10.88 22.14
CA ALA A 263 -2.57 11.31 21.39
C ALA A 263 -3.61 10.19 21.26
N ASN A 264 -4.86 10.58 21.06
CA ASN A 264 -5.90 9.70 20.53
C ASN A 264 -6.08 10.01 19.05
N GLN A 265 -5.80 9.03 18.20
CA GLN A 265 -5.95 9.16 16.76
C GLN A 265 -7.19 8.40 16.30
N THR A 266 -7.85 8.88 15.25
CA THR A 266 -8.93 8.15 14.58
C THR A 266 -8.73 8.22 13.08
N LEU A 267 -8.77 7.06 12.42
CA LEU A 267 -8.89 6.94 10.98
C LEU A 267 -10.35 6.64 10.68
N THR A 268 -10.95 7.38 9.75
CA THR A 268 -12.30 7.17 9.26
C THR A 268 -12.24 7.01 7.76
N PHE A 269 -12.46 5.78 7.28
CA PHE A 269 -12.43 5.46 5.86
C PHE A 269 -13.71 5.96 5.16
N ASP A 270 -13.56 6.47 3.95
CA ASP A 270 -14.61 7.03 3.10
C ASP A 270 -14.51 6.37 1.72
N GLY A 271 -14.87 5.09 1.68
CA GLY A 271 -14.63 4.22 0.52
C GLY A 271 -13.17 3.79 0.39
N GLU A 272 -12.80 3.31 -0.81
CA GLU A 272 -11.47 2.73 -1.08
C GLU A 272 -10.39 3.80 -1.37
N ASP A 273 -10.79 5.04 -1.65
CA ASP A 273 -9.90 6.09 -2.20
C ASP A 273 -9.58 7.23 -1.24
N ALA A 274 -10.16 7.25 -0.04
CA ALA A 274 -9.89 8.29 0.95
C ALA A 274 -10.15 7.84 2.39
N PHE A 275 -9.44 8.47 3.31
CA PHE A 275 -9.78 8.44 4.73
C PHE A 275 -9.50 9.79 5.38
N THR A 276 -10.17 10.06 6.50
CA THR A 276 -9.88 11.21 7.36
C THR A 276 -9.11 10.73 8.57
N TRP A 277 -7.95 11.31 8.82
CA TRP A 277 -7.16 11.10 10.02
C TRP A 277 -7.34 12.28 10.97
N THR A 278 -7.67 11.98 12.22
CA THR A 278 -7.74 12.99 13.29
C THR A 278 -6.81 12.60 14.42
N ALA A 279 -6.26 13.59 15.11
CA ALA A 279 -5.51 13.41 16.34
C ALA A 279 -5.98 14.42 17.39
N THR A 280 -6.50 13.91 18.49
CA THR A 280 -7.09 14.67 19.59
C THR A 280 -6.39 14.35 20.91
N GLU A 281 -6.64 15.17 21.93
CA GLU A 281 -6.02 15.01 23.26
C GLU A 281 -4.50 14.85 23.18
N ARG A 282 -3.91 15.64 22.28
CA ARG A 282 -2.49 15.63 21.99
C ARG A 282 -1.73 16.29 23.14
N LEU A 283 -0.75 15.60 23.69
CA LEU A 283 0.12 16.10 24.76
C LEU A 283 1.59 16.01 24.33
N VAL A 284 2.37 17.04 24.69
CA VAL A 284 3.84 17.03 24.65
C VAL A 284 4.34 17.49 26.01
N ASP A 285 5.07 16.63 26.72
CA ASP A 285 5.49 16.81 28.13
C ASP A 285 4.32 17.23 29.05
N GLY A 286 3.13 16.70 28.77
CA GLY A 286 1.90 17.00 29.51
C GLY A 286 1.22 18.32 29.13
N GLU A 287 1.79 19.11 28.21
CA GLU A 287 1.16 20.31 27.66
C GLU A 287 0.24 19.96 26.49
N LYS A 288 -1.01 20.41 26.56
CA LYS A 288 -2.02 20.16 25.52
C LYS A 288 -1.69 20.92 24.23
N GLN A 289 -1.67 20.18 23.13
CA GLN A 289 -1.53 20.70 21.78
C GLN A 289 -2.90 20.81 21.10
N PRO A 290 -3.03 21.62 20.04
CA PRO A 290 -4.24 21.66 19.21
C PRO A 290 -4.53 20.31 18.56
N ASP A 291 -5.81 19.99 18.43
CA ASP A 291 -6.25 18.84 17.64
C ASP A 291 -5.93 19.04 16.16
N ILE A 292 -5.71 17.95 15.44
CA ILE A 292 -5.39 17.95 14.01
C ILE A 292 -6.39 17.08 13.27
N GLU A 293 -6.76 17.49 12.07
CA GLU A 293 -7.55 16.72 11.11
C GLU A 293 -6.91 16.85 9.73
N MET A 294 -6.82 15.74 9.02
CA MET A 294 -6.26 15.67 7.67
C MET A 294 -7.10 14.69 6.84
N ARG A 295 -7.60 15.15 5.68
CA ARG A 295 -8.12 14.22 4.67
C ARG A 295 -6.97 13.69 3.84
N VAL A 296 -6.85 12.38 3.78
CA VAL A 296 -5.85 11.65 3.03
C VAL A 296 -6.54 10.98 1.85
N VAL A 297 -5.93 11.05 0.68
CA VAL A 297 -6.49 10.47 -0.56
C VAL A 297 -5.49 9.51 -1.17
N ARG A 298 -5.99 8.48 -1.85
CA ARG A 298 -5.13 7.52 -2.55
C ARG A 298 -4.32 8.27 -3.61
N GLN A 299 -3.02 7.97 -3.67
CA GLN A 299 -2.15 8.59 -4.65
C GLN A 299 -2.53 8.09 -6.04
N THR A 300 -2.96 9.00 -6.91
CA THR A 300 -3.03 8.68 -8.34
C THR A 300 -1.61 8.55 -8.88
N PRO A 301 -1.32 7.55 -9.73
CA PRO A 301 0.03 7.33 -10.21
C PRO A 301 0.52 8.58 -10.92
N ASP A 302 1.59 9.17 -10.40
CA ASP A 302 2.04 10.48 -10.86
C ASP A 302 2.59 10.38 -12.30
N PRO A 303 1.99 11.06 -13.29
CA PRO A 303 2.52 11.09 -14.66
C PRO A 303 3.86 11.85 -14.78
N ALA A 304 4.36 12.45 -13.69
CA ALA A 304 5.47 13.41 -13.71
C ALA A 304 6.74 12.99 -12.96
N ALA A 305 6.99 11.70 -12.72
CA ALA A 305 8.36 11.23 -12.47
C ALA A 305 9.20 11.30 -13.76
N LYS A 306 9.43 12.52 -14.25
CA LYS A 306 10.47 12.80 -15.24
C LYS A 306 11.79 12.52 -14.56
N VAL A 307 12.32 11.33 -14.79
CA VAL A 307 13.75 11.07 -14.66
C VAL A 307 14.44 12.04 -15.60
N GLU A 308 15.00 13.12 -15.05
CA GLU A 308 15.96 13.94 -15.80
C GLU A 308 17.09 13.00 -16.25
N LYS A 309 17.31 12.98 -17.56
CA LYS A 309 18.33 12.19 -18.24
C LYS A 309 19.74 12.66 -17.89
#